data_AF-A0A6M0RHI6-F1
#
_entry.id   AF-A0A6M0RHI6-F1
#
_cell.length_a   1.000
_cell.length_b   1.000
_cell.length_c   1.000
_cell.angle_alpha   90.00
_cell.angle_beta   90.00
_cell.angle_gamma   90.00
#
_symmetry.space_group_name_H-M   'P 1'
#
loop_
_entity.id
_entity.type
_entity.pdbx_description
1 polymer ?
#
loop_
_entity_poly.entity_id
_entity_poly.type
_entity_poly.pdbx_seq_one_letter_code
_entity_poly.pdbx_strand_id
1 'polypeptide(L)'
;MWPRLTCYQLAMSLFIEDFDQWYEHFSEASPQEQHQLLLEAISKPIPLTFAEKEDIASLLIDVQCDLEGNNLIEEALAFTEIFQQQQPELYQKAFYYFDNFPIRVALFNRELELIASELARYQQNPVKSIDFLLPMMDDLRFYDARDQAVEVSRAVYTPVATSRDLIGGSSDTFGTVVIADLLEQAYRQVQQGQSVDWEAWGKDAKLFDFEKTPEIQQEISQNLSGQVLDGPEIIALFQKKLSAVFPQLSLRFNIHMANQHQLSFVCSQAIWSAVMSALEERDLSKKQLSHSDLFFSINAKNLDRYVSQLIGGFLSSRQSKGFATLWGIPHVYDFLRTAGVITDSVYESAIQVATNHKGTLLKHWPGPLWQYSFIHRWGKPDCQTEADFEAEAKRFTDTFNESEPLSTEPSEKSDWGAMFSDVAGKMTPNQAEQKPSSVGKAPAEPPAPVKPLKPVKPRKSPLQEVKALGKKGKGAKKKKKGKGF
;
A
#
# COMPACT_ATOMS: atom_id res chain seq x y z
N MET A 1 -30.40 32.93 20.00
CA MET A 1 -30.25 31.98 18.87
C MET A 1 -29.85 32.68 17.56
N TRP A 2 -29.19 33.85 17.59
CA TRP A 2 -28.83 34.66 16.41
C TRP A 2 -27.38 35.28 16.41
N PRO A 3 -26.32 34.71 17.05
CA PRO A 3 -24.95 35.23 16.82
C PRO A 3 -24.12 34.43 15.80
N ARG A 4 -24.50 33.20 15.44
CA ARG A 4 -23.67 32.33 14.57
C ARG A 4 -23.72 32.73 13.09
N LEU A 5 -24.87 33.15 12.57
CA LEU A 5 -25.06 33.48 11.14
C LEU A 5 -24.20 34.66 10.63
N THR A 6 -23.88 35.64 11.48
CA THR A 6 -23.08 36.82 11.10
C THR A 6 -21.57 36.54 11.05
N CYS A 7 -21.04 35.65 11.88
CA CYS A 7 -19.64 35.21 11.76
C CYS A 7 -19.40 34.42 10.46
N TYR A 8 -20.33 33.53 10.08
CA TYR A 8 -20.23 32.69 8.89
C TYR A 8 -20.27 33.45 7.54
N GLN A 9 -20.83 34.66 7.49
CA GLN A 9 -20.82 35.48 6.29
C GLN A 9 -19.53 36.29 6.13
N LEU A 10 -18.95 36.78 7.24
CA LEU A 10 -17.69 37.52 7.24
C LEU A 10 -16.47 36.63 6.92
N ALA A 11 -16.44 35.40 7.44
CA ALA A 11 -15.31 34.49 7.20
C ALA A 11 -15.19 34.03 5.74
N MET A 12 -16.32 33.81 5.05
CA MET A 12 -16.34 33.44 3.64
C MET A 12 -16.02 34.61 2.71
N SER A 13 -16.45 35.83 3.05
CA SER A 13 -16.02 37.02 2.29
C SER A 13 -14.51 37.20 2.41
N LEU A 14 -13.93 37.02 3.60
CA LEU A 14 -12.47 37.04 3.80
C LEU A 14 -11.75 35.92 3.02
N PHE A 15 -12.25 34.68 3.01
CA PHE A 15 -11.63 33.56 2.27
C PHE A 15 -11.45 33.83 0.78
N ILE A 16 -12.45 34.44 0.13
CA ILE A 16 -12.42 34.72 -1.32
C ILE A 16 -11.84 36.11 -1.63
N GLU A 17 -12.13 37.12 -0.81
CA GLU A 17 -11.70 38.51 -1.05
C GLU A 17 -10.27 38.78 -0.61
N ASP A 18 -9.77 38.08 0.43
CA ASP A 18 -8.40 38.21 0.96
C ASP A 18 -7.86 36.85 1.46
N PHE A 19 -7.59 35.96 0.49
CA PHE A 19 -7.06 34.62 0.77
C PHE A 19 -5.74 34.64 1.55
N ASP A 20 -4.86 35.61 1.28
CA ASP A 20 -3.56 35.71 1.94
C ASP A 20 -3.76 35.94 3.45
N GLN A 21 -4.65 36.86 3.83
CA GLN A 21 -4.99 37.08 5.23
C GLN A 21 -5.66 35.86 5.88
N TRP A 22 -6.58 35.20 5.16
CA TRP A 22 -7.21 33.98 5.66
C TRP A 22 -6.19 32.85 5.87
N TYR A 23 -5.27 32.67 4.93
CA TYR A 23 -4.25 31.63 4.97
C TYR A 23 -3.23 31.88 6.09
N GLU A 24 -2.83 33.14 6.33
CA GLU A 24 -2.00 33.49 7.48
C GLU A 24 -2.68 33.02 8.78
N HIS A 25 -3.96 33.34 8.96
CA HIS A 25 -4.72 32.90 10.13
C HIS A 25 -4.82 31.37 10.22
N PHE A 26 -5.16 30.69 9.12
CA PHE A 26 -5.21 29.24 9.05
C PHE A 26 -3.87 28.59 9.43
N SER A 27 -2.76 29.13 8.92
CA SER A 27 -1.42 28.56 9.14
C SER A 27 -0.92 28.69 10.58
N GLU A 28 -1.46 29.64 11.34
CA GLU A 28 -1.13 29.88 12.75
C GLU A 28 -2.16 29.28 13.72
N ALA A 29 -3.27 28.76 13.19
CA ALA A 29 -4.33 28.17 13.99
C ALA A 29 -3.95 26.77 14.52
N SER A 30 -4.65 26.34 15.57
CA SER A 30 -4.56 24.95 16.06
C SER A 30 -5.16 23.97 15.04
N PRO A 31 -4.76 22.67 15.02
CA PRO A 31 -5.38 21.67 14.14
C PRO A 31 -6.91 21.63 14.24
N GLN A 32 -7.46 21.79 15.44
CA GLN A 32 -8.90 21.87 15.62
C GLN A 32 -9.52 23.10 14.91
N GLU A 33 -8.90 24.27 15.03
CA GLU A 33 -9.35 25.49 14.36
C GLU A 33 -9.13 25.43 12.85
N GLN A 34 -8.03 24.83 12.37
CA GLN A 34 -7.78 24.59 10.95
C GLN A 34 -8.89 23.74 10.32
N HIS A 35 -9.27 22.64 10.99
CA HIS A 35 -10.40 21.83 10.55
C HIS A 35 -11.70 22.67 10.47
N GLN A 36 -12.01 23.47 11.49
CA GLN A 36 -13.20 24.32 11.49
C GLN A 36 -13.18 25.37 10.37
N LEU A 37 -12.08 26.10 10.22
CA LEU A 37 -11.91 27.14 9.20
C LEU A 37 -12.07 26.56 7.79
N LEU A 38 -11.47 25.39 7.55
CA LEU A 38 -11.53 24.75 6.23
C LEU A 38 -12.91 24.16 5.96
N LEU A 39 -13.55 23.54 6.95
CA LEU A 39 -14.92 23.06 6.86
C LEU A 39 -15.89 24.20 6.54
N GLU A 40 -15.73 25.35 7.19
CA GLU A 40 -16.50 26.56 6.89
C GLU A 40 -16.29 27.05 5.45
N ALA A 41 -15.04 27.02 4.97
CA ALA A 41 -14.69 27.44 3.60
C ALA A 41 -15.32 26.51 2.55
N ILE A 42 -15.23 25.19 2.73
CA ILE A 42 -15.77 24.22 1.74
C ILE A 42 -17.28 24.01 1.83
N SER A 43 -17.93 24.42 2.92
CA SER A 43 -19.39 24.31 3.09
C SER A 43 -20.21 25.14 2.09
N LYS A 44 -19.54 25.93 1.23
CA LYS A 44 -20.16 26.73 0.17
C LYS A 44 -19.34 26.63 -1.11
N PRO A 45 -19.94 26.67 -2.31
CA PRO A 45 -19.21 26.49 -3.56
C PRO A 45 -18.03 27.47 -3.73
N ILE A 46 -16.85 26.93 -4.02
CA ILE A 46 -15.64 27.70 -4.31
C ILE A 46 -15.40 27.65 -5.83
N PRO A 47 -15.17 28.79 -6.51
CA PRO A 47 -14.82 28.77 -7.92
C PRO A 47 -13.59 27.89 -8.19
N LEU A 48 -13.70 26.91 -9.09
CA LEU A 48 -12.62 25.95 -9.34
C LEU A 48 -11.30 26.62 -9.72
N THR A 49 -11.35 27.68 -10.51
CA THR A 49 -10.16 28.45 -10.93
C THR A 49 -9.43 29.09 -9.75
N PHE A 50 -10.18 29.50 -8.72
CA PHE A 50 -9.62 30.01 -7.48
C PHE A 50 -9.03 28.86 -6.66
N ALA A 51 -9.78 27.77 -6.49
CA ALA A 51 -9.32 26.60 -5.73
C ALA A 51 -8.01 26.01 -6.28
N GLU A 52 -7.85 25.98 -7.61
CA GLU A 52 -6.62 25.54 -8.27
C GLU A 52 -5.47 26.56 -8.18
N LYS A 53 -5.80 27.86 -8.16
CA LYS A 53 -4.80 28.93 -8.04
C LYS A 53 -4.16 28.92 -6.66
N GLU A 54 -4.99 28.74 -5.64
CA GLU A 54 -4.59 28.79 -4.23
C GLU A 54 -4.28 27.40 -3.63
N ASP A 55 -4.36 26.34 -4.44
CA ASP A 55 -4.03 24.96 -4.06
C ASP A 55 -4.82 24.43 -2.85
N ILE A 56 -6.12 24.74 -2.80
CA ILE A 56 -7.03 24.36 -1.71
C ILE A 56 -7.07 22.86 -1.47
N ALA A 57 -6.87 22.05 -2.53
CA ALA A 57 -6.81 20.60 -2.41
C ALA A 57 -5.71 20.14 -1.44
N SER A 58 -4.55 20.79 -1.41
CA SER A 58 -3.47 20.46 -0.47
C SER A 58 -3.89 20.70 0.98
N LEU A 59 -4.61 21.81 1.26
CA LEU A 59 -5.11 22.09 2.62
C LEU A 59 -6.15 21.06 3.07
N LEU A 60 -7.01 20.62 2.14
CA LEU A 60 -8.01 19.58 2.41
C LEU A 60 -7.36 18.23 2.73
N ILE A 61 -6.28 17.90 2.02
CA ILE A 61 -5.50 16.68 2.27
C ILE A 61 -4.85 16.74 3.66
N ASP A 62 -4.24 17.87 4.02
CA ASP A 62 -3.57 18.01 5.33
C ASP A 62 -4.57 17.81 6.49
N VAL A 63 -5.73 18.48 6.43
CA VAL A 63 -6.79 18.32 7.45
C VAL A 63 -7.34 16.89 7.48
N GLN A 64 -7.55 16.27 6.31
CA GLN A 64 -8.00 14.88 6.23
C GLN A 64 -6.97 13.94 6.88
N CYS A 65 -5.67 14.13 6.62
CA CYS A 65 -4.61 13.35 7.23
C CYS A 65 -4.61 13.48 8.76
N ASP A 66 -4.87 14.67 9.31
CA ASP A 66 -4.99 14.87 10.75
C ASP A 66 -6.20 14.12 11.33
N LEU A 67 -7.36 14.19 10.69
CA LEU A 67 -8.56 13.46 11.13
C LEU A 67 -8.33 11.94 11.11
N GLU A 68 -7.77 11.42 10.03
CA GLU A 68 -7.45 9.99 9.90
C GLU A 68 -6.37 9.54 10.89
N GLY A 69 -5.31 10.34 11.06
CA GLY A 69 -4.18 10.05 11.94
C GLY A 69 -4.55 10.02 13.42
N ASN A 70 -5.50 10.87 13.81
CA ASN A 70 -6.09 10.90 15.16
C ASN A 70 -7.26 9.93 15.33
N ASN A 71 -7.56 9.13 14.31
CA ASN A 71 -8.64 8.15 14.29
C ASN A 71 -10.03 8.78 14.59
N LEU A 72 -10.26 10.00 14.12
CA LEU A 72 -11.55 10.71 14.19
C LEU A 72 -12.42 10.29 13.00
N ILE A 73 -12.91 9.05 13.06
CA ILE A 73 -13.54 8.35 11.93
C ILE A 73 -14.79 9.09 11.43
N GLU A 74 -15.71 9.45 12.34
CA GLU A 74 -16.97 10.10 11.97
C GLU A 74 -16.72 11.47 11.33
N GLU A 75 -15.79 12.24 11.89
CA GLU A 75 -15.39 13.55 11.39
C GLU A 75 -14.73 13.45 10.01
N ALA A 76 -13.82 12.49 9.80
CA ALA A 76 -13.17 12.27 8.51
C ALA A 76 -14.18 11.88 7.41
N LEU A 77 -15.16 11.03 7.73
CA LEU A 77 -16.22 10.65 6.80
C LEU A 77 -17.12 11.84 6.46
N ALA A 78 -17.56 12.58 7.48
CA ALA A 78 -18.41 13.76 7.29
C ALA A 78 -17.68 14.86 6.49
N PHE A 79 -16.40 15.07 6.75
CA PHE A 79 -15.56 16.02 6.00
C PHE A 79 -15.48 15.64 4.51
N THR A 80 -15.23 14.36 4.23
CA THR A 80 -15.19 13.84 2.86
C THR A 80 -16.52 14.01 2.15
N GLU A 81 -17.64 13.68 2.82
CA GLU A 81 -18.99 13.84 2.26
C GLU A 81 -19.30 15.31 1.93
N ILE A 82 -18.99 16.23 2.85
CA ILE A 82 -19.20 17.67 2.64
C ILE A 82 -18.35 18.17 1.47
N PHE A 83 -17.08 17.77 1.40
CA PHE A 83 -16.20 18.13 0.30
C PHE A 83 -16.76 17.64 -1.05
N GLN A 84 -17.18 16.38 -1.11
CA GLN A 84 -17.77 15.79 -2.31
C GLN A 84 -19.04 16.51 -2.77
N GLN A 85 -19.95 16.81 -1.83
CA GLN A 85 -21.24 17.43 -2.13
C GLN A 85 -21.11 18.91 -2.54
N GLN A 86 -20.26 19.66 -1.85
CA GLN A 86 -20.16 21.11 -2.04
C GLN A 86 -19.14 21.52 -3.10
N GLN A 87 -18.12 20.69 -3.34
CA GLN A 87 -17.03 20.96 -4.29
C GLN A 87 -16.81 19.81 -5.29
N PRO A 88 -17.84 19.30 -5.97
CA PRO A 88 -17.74 18.06 -6.75
C PRO A 88 -16.67 18.09 -7.87
N GLU A 89 -16.46 19.24 -8.50
CA GLU A 89 -15.43 19.38 -9.55
C GLU A 89 -14.00 19.32 -8.99
N LEU A 90 -13.77 19.91 -7.81
CA LEU A 90 -12.48 19.84 -7.13
C LEU A 90 -12.26 18.44 -6.54
N TYR A 91 -13.30 17.86 -5.95
CA TYR A 91 -13.30 16.48 -5.46
C TYR A 91 -12.89 15.51 -6.56
N GLN A 92 -13.53 15.59 -7.74
CA GLN A 92 -13.22 14.69 -8.86
C GLN A 92 -11.75 14.78 -9.30
N LYS A 93 -11.07 15.91 -9.08
CA LYS A 93 -9.64 16.06 -9.39
C LYS A 93 -8.72 15.46 -8.34
N ALA A 94 -9.18 15.34 -7.10
CA ALA A 94 -8.41 14.93 -5.92
C ALA A 94 -8.95 13.66 -5.22
N PHE A 95 -9.98 13.00 -5.76
CA PHE A 95 -10.75 11.94 -5.10
C PHE A 95 -9.88 10.86 -4.46
N TYR A 96 -8.76 10.51 -5.11
CA TYR A 96 -7.90 9.40 -4.70
C TYR A 96 -7.17 9.65 -3.37
N TYR A 97 -7.15 10.89 -2.86
CA TYR A 97 -6.70 11.22 -1.51
C TYR A 97 -7.78 10.99 -0.43
N PHE A 98 -9.06 11.00 -0.81
CA PHE A 98 -10.18 11.00 0.12
C PHE A 98 -10.97 9.69 0.09
N ASP A 99 -11.03 8.99 -1.04
CA ASP A 99 -11.82 7.76 -1.21
C ASP A 99 -11.23 6.55 -0.46
N ASN A 100 -9.92 6.52 -0.20
CA ASN A 100 -9.26 5.36 0.42
C ASN A 100 -9.73 5.09 1.86
N PHE A 101 -9.92 6.14 2.67
CA PHE A 101 -10.29 5.97 4.08
C PHE A 101 -11.73 5.47 4.27
N PRO A 102 -12.76 6.04 3.60
CA PRO A 102 -14.11 5.46 3.58
C PRO A 102 -14.11 4.00 3.12
N ILE A 103 -13.33 3.65 2.09
CA ILE A 103 -13.19 2.26 1.65
C ILE A 103 -12.67 1.37 2.80
N ARG A 104 -11.61 1.79 3.50
CA ARG A 104 -11.06 1.02 4.64
C ARG A 104 -12.06 0.84 5.77
N VAL A 105 -12.80 1.87 6.13
CA VAL A 105 -13.85 1.79 7.16
C VAL A 105 -14.92 0.79 6.75
N ALA A 106 -15.40 0.86 5.51
CA ALA A 106 -16.41 -0.06 5.01
C ALA A 106 -15.89 -1.51 4.93
N LEU A 107 -14.63 -1.73 4.53
CA LEU A 107 -14.00 -3.06 4.56
C LEU A 107 -13.92 -3.61 5.99
N PHE A 108 -13.57 -2.76 6.96
CA PHE A 108 -13.57 -3.10 8.38
C PHE A 108 -14.98 -3.47 8.88
N ASN A 109 -16.01 -2.70 8.54
CA ASN A 109 -17.39 -2.98 8.95
C ASN A 109 -18.07 -4.10 8.15
N ARG A 110 -17.47 -4.55 7.04
CA ARG A 110 -18.04 -5.49 6.06
C ARG A 110 -19.24 -4.93 5.29
N GLU A 111 -19.26 -3.61 5.09
CA GLU A 111 -20.30 -2.86 4.38
C GLU A 111 -19.87 -2.65 2.92
N LEU A 112 -19.63 -3.76 2.21
CA LEU A 112 -19.00 -3.76 0.88
C LEU A 112 -19.86 -3.10 -0.21
N GLU A 113 -21.16 -2.95 0.04
CA GLU A 113 -22.08 -2.23 -0.82
C GLU A 113 -21.85 -0.71 -0.82
N LEU A 114 -21.23 -0.17 0.24
CA LEU A 114 -21.02 1.27 0.40
C LEU A 114 -19.87 1.81 -0.44
N ILE A 115 -18.96 0.96 -0.92
CA ILE A 115 -17.73 1.39 -1.60
C ILE A 115 -17.85 1.48 -3.12
N ALA A 116 -19.01 1.15 -3.69
CA ALA A 116 -19.18 1.10 -5.15
C ALA A 116 -18.94 2.47 -5.82
N SER A 117 -19.30 3.56 -5.15
CA SER A 117 -19.18 4.91 -5.68
C SER A 117 -17.72 5.36 -5.79
N GLU A 118 -16.93 5.02 -4.77
CA GLU A 118 -15.51 5.31 -4.61
C GLU A 118 -14.73 4.49 -5.65
N LEU A 119 -14.98 3.18 -5.71
CA LEU A 119 -14.35 2.30 -6.68
C LEU A 119 -14.64 2.71 -8.13
N ALA A 120 -15.86 3.17 -8.43
CA ALA A 120 -16.20 3.68 -9.76
C ALA A 120 -15.32 4.88 -10.18
N ARG A 121 -14.90 5.74 -9.25
CA ARG A 121 -14.02 6.88 -9.56
C ARG A 121 -12.62 6.43 -9.95
N TYR A 122 -12.09 5.39 -9.30
CA TYR A 122 -10.85 4.73 -9.71
C TYR A 122 -10.97 4.07 -11.08
N GLN A 123 -12.08 3.37 -11.36
CA GLN A 123 -12.33 2.74 -12.66
C GLN A 123 -12.39 3.78 -13.80
N GLN A 124 -12.90 4.98 -13.53
CA GLN A 124 -12.97 6.07 -14.50
C GLN A 124 -11.63 6.78 -14.72
N ASN A 125 -10.71 6.76 -13.74
CA ASN A 125 -9.45 7.50 -13.78
C ASN A 125 -8.19 6.64 -13.49
N PRO A 126 -8.08 5.40 -14.01
CA PRO A 126 -7.18 4.38 -13.46
C PRO A 126 -5.70 4.73 -13.58
N VAL A 127 -5.30 5.38 -14.67
CA VAL A 127 -3.91 5.79 -14.91
C VAL A 127 -3.49 6.90 -13.95
N LYS A 128 -4.38 7.87 -13.69
CA LYS A 128 -4.08 9.02 -12.83
C LYS A 128 -4.04 8.62 -11.35
N SER A 129 -4.88 7.66 -10.95
CA SER A 129 -5.02 7.24 -9.55
C SER A 129 -4.18 6.02 -9.17
N ILE A 130 -3.28 5.55 -10.05
CA ILE A 130 -2.62 4.24 -9.90
C ILE A 130 -1.85 4.09 -8.57
N ASP A 131 -1.19 5.15 -8.11
CA ASP A 131 -0.36 5.14 -6.90
C ASP A 131 -1.19 4.93 -5.62
N PHE A 132 -2.47 5.28 -5.65
CA PHE A 132 -3.43 5.08 -4.57
C PHE A 132 -4.25 3.81 -4.76
N LEU A 133 -4.54 3.46 -6.02
CA LEU A 133 -5.28 2.27 -6.38
C LEU A 133 -4.51 0.99 -6.01
N LEU A 134 -3.21 0.93 -6.26
CA LEU A 134 -2.42 -0.28 -5.98
C LEU A 134 -2.38 -0.65 -4.48
N PRO A 135 -2.16 0.28 -3.54
CA PRO A 135 -2.38 0.06 -2.11
C PRO A 135 -3.80 -0.37 -1.76
N MET A 136 -4.82 0.29 -2.33
CA MET A 136 -6.22 -0.02 -2.06
C MET A 136 -6.57 -1.44 -2.53
N MET A 137 -5.97 -1.91 -3.64
CA MET A 137 -6.07 -3.30 -4.08
C MET A 137 -5.50 -4.29 -3.06
N ASP A 138 -4.44 -3.93 -2.33
CA ASP A 138 -3.95 -4.79 -1.23
C ASP A 138 -5.03 -4.89 -0.14
N ASP A 139 -5.66 -3.78 0.25
CA ASP A 139 -6.73 -3.77 1.24
C ASP A 139 -7.93 -4.62 0.80
N LEU A 140 -8.45 -4.44 -0.43
CA LEU A 140 -9.56 -5.25 -0.95
C LEU A 140 -9.25 -6.75 -0.91
N ARG A 141 -8.04 -7.13 -1.34
CA ARG A 141 -7.64 -8.54 -1.41
C ARG A 141 -7.45 -9.14 -0.02
N PHE A 142 -6.81 -8.42 0.89
CA PHE A 142 -6.56 -8.93 2.24
C PHE A 142 -7.84 -9.01 3.09
N TYR A 143 -8.78 -8.08 2.92
CA TYR A 143 -10.10 -8.15 3.55
C TYR A 143 -11.06 -9.17 2.90
N ASP A 144 -10.60 -9.87 1.85
CA ASP A 144 -11.38 -10.82 1.04
C ASP A 144 -12.63 -10.21 0.37
N ALA A 145 -12.55 -8.93 -0.01
CA ALA A 145 -13.54 -8.24 -0.84
C ALA A 145 -13.36 -8.63 -2.32
N ARG A 146 -13.46 -9.94 -2.59
CA ARG A 146 -13.15 -10.58 -3.88
C ARG A 146 -13.89 -9.92 -5.04
N ASP A 147 -15.20 -9.75 -4.93
CA ASP A 147 -16.03 -9.27 -6.04
C ASP A 147 -15.64 -7.85 -6.44
N GLN A 148 -15.43 -6.98 -5.45
CA GLN A 148 -14.98 -5.60 -5.66
C GLN A 148 -13.57 -5.54 -6.26
N ALA A 149 -12.65 -6.38 -5.77
CA ALA A 149 -11.29 -6.47 -6.31
C ALA A 149 -11.30 -6.93 -7.78
N VAL A 150 -12.13 -7.93 -8.12
CA VAL A 150 -12.24 -8.46 -9.49
C VAL A 150 -12.88 -7.44 -10.43
N GLU A 151 -13.96 -6.79 -10.00
CA GLU A 151 -14.66 -5.79 -10.82
C GLU A 151 -13.72 -4.64 -11.20
N VAL A 152 -13.06 -4.03 -10.21
CA VAL A 152 -12.08 -2.97 -10.44
C VAL A 152 -10.95 -3.47 -11.34
N SER A 153 -10.39 -4.65 -11.06
CA SER A 153 -9.29 -5.20 -11.84
C SER A 153 -9.64 -5.38 -13.32
N ARG A 154 -10.85 -5.86 -13.63
CA ARG A 154 -11.32 -6.00 -15.02
C ARG A 154 -11.46 -4.66 -15.72
N ALA A 155 -11.96 -3.64 -15.03
CA ALA A 155 -12.15 -2.31 -15.60
C ALA A 155 -10.82 -1.58 -15.86
N VAL A 156 -9.84 -1.74 -14.97
CA VAL A 156 -8.60 -0.94 -14.99
C VAL A 156 -7.43 -1.60 -15.71
N TYR A 157 -7.42 -2.92 -15.90
CA TYR A 157 -6.30 -3.66 -16.47
C TYR A 157 -5.84 -3.07 -17.82
N THR A 158 -6.72 -3.02 -18.82
CA THR A 158 -6.36 -2.57 -20.17
C THR A 158 -5.92 -1.10 -20.21
N PRO A 159 -6.65 -0.15 -19.58
CA PRO A 159 -6.20 1.24 -19.49
C PRO A 159 -4.79 1.40 -18.89
N VAL A 160 -4.47 0.64 -17.84
CA VAL A 160 -3.16 0.67 -17.18
C VAL A 160 -2.09 0.01 -18.05
N ALA A 161 -2.34 -1.20 -18.54
CA ALA A 161 -1.38 -2.00 -19.31
C ALA A 161 -0.95 -1.31 -20.62
N THR A 162 -1.85 -0.54 -21.23
CA THR A 162 -1.59 0.14 -22.51
C THR A 162 -1.13 1.59 -22.36
N SER A 163 -1.11 2.12 -21.14
CA SER A 163 -0.69 3.50 -20.88
C SER A 163 0.81 3.68 -21.12
N ARG A 164 1.18 4.77 -21.80
CA ARG A 164 2.58 5.17 -21.98
C ARG A 164 3.12 6.00 -20.81
N ASP A 165 2.24 6.44 -19.93
CA ASP A 165 2.58 7.29 -18.79
C ASP A 165 3.01 6.48 -17.56
N LEU A 166 2.85 5.14 -17.62
CA LEU A 166 3.15 4.23 -16.52
C LEU A 166 4.37 3.37 -16.82
N ILE A 167 5.06 2.96 -15.75
CA ILE A 167 6.14 1.98 -15.82
C ILE A 167 5.51 0.60 -16.05
N GLY A 168 6.15 -0.20 -16.91
CA GLY A 168 5.72 -1.59 -17.17
C GLY A 168 5.61 -2.41 -15.89
N GLY A 169 4.60 -3.28 -15.82
CA GLY A 169 4.29 -4.10 -14.63
C GLY A 169 3.23 -3.51 -13.70
N SER A 170 2.82 -2.24 -13.91
CA SER A 170 1.75 -1.62 -13.11
C SER A 170 0.40 -2.33 -13.24
N SER A 171 0.18 -3.08 -14.32
CA SER A 171 -1.03 -3.86 -14.58
C SER A 171 -1.05 -5.25 -13.92
N ASP A 172 0.11 -5.76 -13.49
CA ASP A 172 0.29 -7.17 -13.10
C ASP A 172 -0.59 -7.56 -11.91
N THR A 173 -0.80 -6.62 -10.98
CA THR A 173 -1.67 -6.83 -9.82
C THR A 173 -3.11 -7.13 -10.25
N PHE A 174 -3.66 -6.34 -11.19
CA PHE A 174 -5.03 -6.51 -11.66
C PHE A 174 -5.19 -7.80 -12.47
N GLY A 175 -4.21 -8.13 -13.32
CA GLY A 175 -4.20 -9.39 -14.06
C GLY A 175 -4.21 -10.58 -13.11
N THR A 176 -3.32 -10.57 -12.11
CA THR A 176 -3.22 -11.63 -11.10
C THR A 176 -4.53 -11.84 -10.33
N VAL A 177 -5.23 -10.76 -9.96
CA VAL A 177 -6.54 -10.84 -9.29
C VAL A 177 -7.57 -11.56 -10.18
N VAL A 178 -7.65 -11.20 -11.46
CA VAL A 178 -8.60 -11.83 -12.38
C VAL A 178 -8.25 -13.29 -12.66
N ILE A 179 -6.97 -13.62 -12.81
CA ILE A 179 -6.54 -15.01 -12.99
C ILE A 179 -6.83 -15.86 -11.75
N ALA A 180 -6.57 -15.35 -10.55
CA ALA A 180 -6.91 -16.04 -9.31
C ALA A 180 -8.42 -16.34 -9.21
N ASP A 181 -9.26 -15.37 -9.59
CA ASP A 181 -10.71 -15.54 -9.65
C ASP A 181 -11.15 -16.59 -10.69
N LEU A 182 -10.58 -16.56 -11.90
CA LEU A 182 -10.85 -17.57 -12.93
C LEU A 182 -10.44 -18.98 -12.49
N LEU A 183 -9.34 -19.12 -11.75
CA LEU A 183 -8.90 -20.40 -11.18
C LEU A 183 -9.88 -20.88 -10.10
N GLU A 184 -10.40 -19.98 -9.27
CA GLU A 184 -11.39 -20.33 -8.25
C GLU A 184 -12.71 -20.78 -8.86
N GLN A 185 -13.17 -20.12 -9.92
CA GLN A 185 -14.38 -20.53 -10.65
C GLN A 185 -14.21 -21.94 -11.24
N ALA A 186 -13.05 -22.22 -11.86
CA ALA A 186 -12.73 -23.56 -12.36
C ALA A 186 -12.66 -24.59 -11.21
N TYR A 187 -12.05 -24.24 -10.08
CA TYR A 187 -12.01 -25.09 -8.89
C TYR A 187 -13.41 -25.46 -8.41
N ARG A 188 -14.31 -24.48 -8.25
CA ARG A 188 -15.69 -24.70 -7.83
C ARG A 188 -16.46 -25.61 -8.80
N GLN A 189 -16.27 -25.46 -10.12
CA GLN A 189 -16.85 -26.36 -11.12
C GLN A 189 -16.37 -27.80 -10.94
N VAL A 190 -15.06 -28.00 -10.76
CA VAL A 190 -14.47 -29.34 -10.54
C VAL A 190 -15.02 -29.97 -9.26
N GLN A 191 -15.12 -29.22 -8.16
CA GLN A 191 -15.68 -29.71 -6.89
C GLN A 191 -17.16 -30.10 -7.01
N GLN A 192 -17.90 -29.49 -7.93
CA GLN A 192 -19.29 -29.84 -8.24
C GLN A 192 -19.43 -30.98 -9.26
N GLY A 193 -18.32 -31.60 -9.68
CA GLY A 193 -18.31 -32.66 -10.69
C GLY A 193 -18.58 -32.16 -12.12
N GLN A 194 -18.45 -30.86 -12.36
CA GLN A 194 -18.65 -30.25 -13.68
C GLN A 194 -17.34 -30.20 -14.47
N SER A 195 -17.44 -30.25 -15.80
CA SER A 195 -16.29 -30.06 -16.69
C SER A 195 -16.00 -28.58 -16.91
N VAL A 196 -14.73 -28.20 -16.85
CA VAL A 196 -14.26 -26.84 -17.20
C VAL A 196 -14.08 -26.72 -18.71
N ASP A 197 -14.68 -25.68 -19.31
CA ASP A 197 -14.38 -25.30 -20.69
C ASP A 197 -13.03 -24.55 -20.74
N TRP A 198 -11.96 -25.33 -20.92
CA TRP A 198 -10.60 -24.79 -20.94
C TRP A 198 -10.31 -23.87 -22.12
N GLU A 199 -11.07 -23.98 -23.22
CA GLU A 199 -10.91 -23.07 -24.36
C GLU A 199 -11.51 -21.69 -24.05
N ALA A 200 -12.71 -21.65 -23.48
CA ALA A 200 -13.30 -20.41 -22.98
C ALA A 200 -12.44 -19.79 -21.88
N TRP A 201 -12.04 -20.59 -20.88
CA TRP A 201 -11.17 -20.14 -19.80
C TRP A 201 -9.86 -19.54 -20.32
N GLY A 202 -9.21 -20.19 -21.30
CA GLY A 202 -7.97 -19.70 -21.89
C GLY A 202 -8.12 -18.40 -22.68
N LYS A 203 -9.27 -18.19 -23.34
CA LYS A 203 -9.58 -16.92 -24.02
C LYS A 203 -9.74 -15.78 -23.02
N ASP A 204 -10.45 -16.02 -21.93
CA ASP A 204 -10.65 -15.02 -20.87
C ASP A 204 -9.32 -14.68 -20.18
N ALA A 205 -8.53 -15.70 -19.83
CA ALA A 205 -7.23 -15.53 -19.20
C ALA A 205 -6.25 -14.73 -20.08
N LYS A 206 -6.28 -14.96 -21.41
CA LYS A 206 -5.43 -14.26 -22.37
C LYS A 206 -5.67 -12.74 -22.42
N LEU A 207 -6.85 -12.27 -22.04
CA LEU A 207 -7.13 -10.82 -21.93
C LEU A 207 -6.29 -10.13 -20.84
N PHE A 208 -5.73 -10.92 -19.92
CA PHE A 208 -4.93 -10.49 -18.78
C PHE A 208 -3.48 -11.01 -18.87
N ASP A 209 -2.97 -11.14 -20.09
CA ASP A 209 -1.62 -11.61 -20.43
C ASP A 209 -1.22 -12.98 -19.83
N PHE A 210 -2.21 -13.82 -19.52
CA PHE A 210 -1.97 -15.21 -19.12
C PHE A 210 -2.09 -16.15 -20.32
N GLU A 211 -0.98 -16.80 -20.67
CA GLU A 211 -0.95 -17.76 -21.78
C GLU A 211 -1.26 -19.18 -21.29
N LYS A 212 -2.43 -19.71 -21.67
CA LYS A 212 -2.82 -21.10 -21.43
C LYS A 212 -2.15 -22.04 -22.46
N THR A 213 -0.97 -22.57 -22.15
CA THR A 213 -0.39 -23.69 -22.90
C THR A 213 -1.01 -25.03 -22.48
N PRO A 214 -0.93 -26.11 -23.29
CA PRO A 214 -1.41 -27.43 -22.91
C PRO A 214 -0.78 -27.96 -21.61
N GLU A 215 0.50 -27.69 -21.39
CA GLU A 215 1.23 -28.11 -20.19
C GLU A 215 0.72 -27.39 -18.94
N ILE A 216 0.54 -26.07 -19.03
CA ILE A 216 -0.03 -25.26 -17.93
C ILE A 216 -1.46 -25.69 -17.62
N GLN A 217 -2.28 -25.93 -18.65
CA GLN A 217 -3.65 -26.41 -18.47
C GLN A 217 -3.67 -27.77 -17.77
N GLN A 218 -2.82 -28.71 -18.19
CA GLN A 218 -2.73 -30.02 -17.55
C GLN A 218 -2.35 -29.89 -16.08
N GLU A 219 -1.36 -29.05 -15.77
CA GLU A 219 -0.91 -28.79 -14.40
C GLU A 219 -2.03 -28.20 -13.53
N ILE A 220 -2.74 -27.18 -14.03
CA ILE A 220 -3.88 -26.59 -13.33
C ILE A 220 -4.94 -27.67 -13.08
N SER A 221 -5.35 -28.39 -14.12
CA SER A 221 -6.40 -29.42 -14.04
C SER A 221 -6.09 -30.50 -12.99
N GLN A 222 -4.84 -30.98 -12.96
CA GLN A 222 -4.38 -31.97 -11.97
C GLN A 222 -4.48 -31.43 -10.54
N ASN A 223 -3.98 -30.21 -10.30
CA ASN A 223 -4.05 -29.58 -8.99
C ASN A 223 -5.50 -29.34 -8.53
N LEU A 224 -6.36 -28.82 -9.40
CA LEU A 224 -7.77 -28.58 -9.08
C LEU A 224 -8.54 -29.88 -8.77
N SER A 225 -8.13 -31.00 -9.38
CA SER A 225 -8.74 -32.32 -9.19
C SER A 225 -8.15 -33.11 -8.00
N GLY A 226 -7.23 -32.52 -7.25
CA GLY A 226 -6.57 -33.17 -6.11
C GLY A 226 -5.52 -34.22 -6.48
N GLN A 227 -5.14 -34.33 -7.76
CA GLN A 227 -4.03 -35.16 -8.22
C GLN A 227 -2.71 -34.42 -7.99
N VAL A 228 -2.34 -34.30 -6.72
CA VAL A 228 -1.19 -33.50 -6.29
C VAL A 228 0.04 -34.38 -6.04
N LEU A 229 1.21 -33.82 -6.36
CA LEU A 229 2.50 -34.42 -6.01
C LEU A 229 2.68 -34.48 -4.50
N ASP A 230 3.28 -35.55 -4.01
CA ASP A 230 3.68 -35.67 -2.60
C ASP A 230 4.95 -34.85 -2.29
N GLY A 231 5.30 -34.70 -1.01
CA GLY A 231 6.48 -33.92 -0.58
C GLY A 231 7.78 -34.33 -1.29
N PRO A 232 8.15 -35.63 -1.31
CA PRO A 232 9.32 -36.13 -2.05
C PRO A 232 9.31 -35.76 -3.54
N GLU A 233 8.18 -35.88 -4.22
CA GLU A 233 8.03 -35.50 -5.63
C GLU A 233 8.20 -34.00 -5.86
N ILE A 234 7.64 -33.16 -4.97
CA ILE A 234 7.82 -31.70 -5.03
C ILE A 234 9.29 -31.34 -4.82
N ILE A 235 9.97 -31.95 -3.83
CA ILE A 235 11.39 -31.69 -3.55
C ILE A 235 12.25 -32.07 -4.77
N ALA A 236 11.96 -33.20 -5.41
CA ALA A 236 12.64 -33.62 -6.62
C ALA A 236 12.39 -32.65 -7.80
N LEU A 237 11.17 -32.10 -7.91
CA LEU A 237 10.83 -31.09 -8.91
C LEU A 237 11.54 -29.75 -8.62
N PHE A 238 11.68 -29.37 -7.34
CA PHE A 238 12.39 -28.17 -6.88
C PHE A 238 13.85 -28.15 -7.36
N GLN A 239 14.50 -29.32 -7.33
CA GLN A 239 15.89 -29.49 -7.79
C GLN A 239 16.04 -29.40 -9.32
N LYS A 240 15.00 -29.78 -10.08
CA LYS A 240 15.05 -29.92 -11.54
C LYS A 240 14.51 -28.71 -12.29
N LYS A 241 13.38 -28.14 -11.83
CA LYS A 241 12.63 -27.11 -12.55
C LYS A 241 11.84 -26.22 -11.58
N LEU A 242 12.57 -25.36 -10.86
CA LEU A 242 12.01 -24.42 -9.89
C LEU A 242 10.83 -23.58 -10.42
N SER A 243 10.91 -23.13 -11.67
CA SER A 243 9.85 -22.33 -12.31
C SER A 243 8.52 -23.05 -12.49
N ALA A 244 8.51 -24.39 -12.46
CA ALA A 244 7.29 -25.18 -12.50
C ALA A 244 6.73 -25.45 -11.09
N VAL A 245 7.52 -25.29 -10.02
CA VAL A 245 7.07 -25.61 -8.66
C VAL A 245 6.25 -24.48 -8.05
N PHE A 246 6.67 -23.22 -8.23
CA PHE A 246 5.98 -22.09 -7.60
C PHE A 246 4.52 -21.94 -8.01
N PRO A 247 4.15 -22.03 -9.30
CA PRO A 247 2.75 -21.97 -9.71
C PRO A 247 1.91 -23.08 -9.05
N GLN A 248 2.44 -24.30 -8.97
CA GLN A 248 1.76 -25.42 -8.31
C GLN A 248 1.57 -25.20 -6.82
N LEU A 249 2.62 -24.78 -6.11
CA LEU A 249 2.53 -24.51 -4.67
C LEU A 249 1.56 -23.35 -4.39
N SER A 250 1.59 -22.31 -5.22
CA SER A 250 0.68 -21.17 -5.12
C SER A 250 -0.78 -21.61 -5.28
N LEU A 251 -1.10 -22.39 -6.31
CA LEU A 251 -2.47 -22.88 -6.53
C LEU A 251 -2.92 -23.83 -5.40
N ARG A 252 -2.03 -24.71 -4.94
CA ARG A 252 -2.32 -25.62 -3.82
C ARG A 252 -2.53 -24.87 -2.51
N PHE A 253 -1.77 -23.80 -2.26
CA PHE A 253 -2.01 -22.92 -1.13
C PHE A 253 -3.38 -22.25 -1.20
N ASN A 254 -3.78 -21.76 -2.37
CA ASN A 254 -5.11 -21.17 -2.57
C ASN A 254 -6.23 -22.19 -2.30
N ILE A 255 -6.10 -23.42 -2.80
CA ILE A 255 -7.03 -24.52 -2.51
C ILE A 255 -7.06 -24.83 -1.01
N HIS A 256 -5.90 -24.88 -0.36
CA HIS A 256 -5.78 -25.13 1.08
C HIS A 256 -6.52 -24.07 1.90
N MET A 257 -6.26 -22.79 1.64
CA MET A 257 -6.92 -21.68 2.33
C MET A 257 -8.43 -21.62 2.06
N ALA A 258 -8.86 -21.92 0.83
CA ALA A 258 -10.29 -22.01 0.51
C ALA A 258 -10.99 -23.15 1.29
N ASN A 259 -10.34 -24.30 1.42
CA ASN A 259 -10.95 -25.45 2.10
C ASN A 259 -10.90 -25.34 3.63
N GLN A 260 -9.82 -24.82 4.20
CA GLN A 260 -9.63 -24.74 5.66
C GLN A 260 -10.22 -23.46 6.26
N HIS A 261 -10.11 -22.35 5.55
CA HIS A 261 -10.43 -21.01 6.07
C HIS A 261 -11.51 -20.28 5.27
N GLN A 262 -12.08 -20.91 4.23
CA GLN A 262 -13.13 -20.34 3.39
C GLN A 262 -12.74 -19.01 2.71
N LEU A 263 -11.44 -18.80 2.48
CA LEU A 263 -10.95 -17.61 1.78
C LEU A 263 -11.00 -17.78 0.27
N SER A 264 -11.24 -16.68 -0.45
CA SER A 264 -11.12 -16.69 -1.91
C SER A 264 -9.68 -16.99 -2.36
N PHE A 265 -9.53 -17.40 -3.62
CA PHE A 265 -8.20 -17.51 -4.23
C PHE A 265 -7.55 -16.14 -4.39
N VAL A 266 -8.34 -15.07 -4.53
CA VAL A 266 -7.83 -13.70 -4.64
C VAL A 266 -7.11 -13.28 -3.35
N CYS A 267 -7.72 -13.54 -2.19
CA CYS A 267 -7.13 -13.28 -0.87
C CYS A 267 -5.92 -14.18 -0.62
N SER A 268 -6.10 -15.49 -0.82
CA SER A 268 -5.05 -16.49 -0.60
C SER A 268 -3.80 -16.21 -1.46
N GLN A 269 -4.00 -15.85 -2.74
CA GLN A 269 -2.90 -15.49 -3.63
C GLN A 269 -2.18 -14.23 -3.14
N ALA A 270 -2.90 -13.26 -2.55
CA ALA A 270 -2.29 -12.06 -1.98
C ALA A 270 -1.39 -12.40 -0.79
N ILE A 271 -1.85 -13.27 0.12
CA ILE A 271 -1.08 -13.76 1.26
C ILE A 271 0.18 -14.48 0.77
N TRP A 272 0.01 -15.43 -0.15
CA TRP A 272 1.14 -16.17 -0.75
C TRP A 272 2.17 -15.21 -1.36
N SER A 273 1.74 -14.29 -2.22
CA SER A 273 2.62 -13.32 -2.87
C SER A 273 3.31 -12.40 -1.85
N ALA A 274 2.65 -11.98 -0.78
CA ALA A 274 3.25 -11.14 0.26
C ALA A 274 4.39 -11.85 0.99
N VAL A 275 4.24 -13.16 1.28
CA VAL A 275 5.30 -13.97 1.89
C VAL A 275 6.41 -14.29 0.90
N MET A 276 6.08 -14.68 -0.33
CA MET A 276 7.09 -14.99 -1.35
C MET A 276 7.94 -13.78 -1.72
N SER A 277 7.36 -12.58 -1.83
CA SER A 277 8.14 -11.35 -2.07
C SER A 277 9.21 -11.12 -1.00
N ALA A 278 8.92 -11.41 0.27
CA ALA A 278 9.91 -11.29 1.35
C ALA A 278 11.07 -12.30 1.19
N LEU A 279 10.79 -13.45 0.57
CA LEU A 279 11.77 -14.49 0.29
C LEU A 279 12.61 -14.19 -0.96
N GLU A 280 12.12 -13.40 -1.91
CA GLU A 280 12.82 -13.07 -3.16
C GLU A 280 13.92 -12.01 -2.97
N GLU A 281 13.85 -11.17 -1.94
CA GLU A 281 14.84 -10.12 -1.60
C GLU A 281 16.21 -10.64 -1.11
N ARG A 282 16.47 -11.93 -1.31
CA ARG A 282 17.66 -12.63 -0.81
C ARG A 282 18.56 -13.03 -1.97
N ASP A 283 19.84 -12.72 -1.84
CA ASP A 283 20.87 -13.27 -2.73
C ASP A 283 21.16 -14.73 -2.34
N LEU A 284 20.45 -15.65 -3.00
CA LEU A 284 20.69 -17.09 -2.88
C LEU A 284 21.51 -17.60 -4.06
N SER A 285 22.51 -18.46 -3.78
CA SER A 285 23.21 -19.17 -4.84
C SER A 285 22.28 -20.16 -5.56
N LYS A 286 22.60 -20.51 -6.82
CA LYS A 286 21.85 -21.52 -7.59
C LYS A 286 21.63 -22.84 -6.83
N LYS A 287 22.63 -23.25 -6.03
CA LYS A 287 22.55 -24.45 -5.20
C LYS A 287 21.53 -24.30 -4.07
N GLN A 288 21.46 -23.13 -3.44
CA GLN A 288 20.48 -22.85 -2.39
C GLN A 288 19.06 -22.75 -2.97
N LEU A 289 18.91 -22.16 -4.16
CA LEU A 289 17.63 -22.09 -4.88
C LEU A 289 17.07 -23.48 -5.24
N SER A 290 17.92 -24.50 -5.41
CA SER A 290 17.49 -25.86 -5.72
C SER A 290 17.14 -26.73 -4.50
N HIS A 291 17.28 -26.21 -3.28
CA HIS A 291 16.95 -26.93 -2.05
C HIS A 291 15.78 -26.26 -1.33
N SER A 292 14.65 -26.96 -1.16
CA SER A 292 13.42 -26.39 -0.59
C SER A 292 13.65 -25.77 0.79
N ASP A 293 14.27 -26.50 1.73
CA ASP A 293 14.56 -25.98 3.07
C ASP A 293 15.42 -24.71 3.05
N LEU A 294 16.45 -24.66 2.20
CA LEU A 294 17.32 -23.49 2.08
C LEU A 294 16.58 -22.32 1.42
N PHE A 295 15.73 -22.60 0.44
CA PHE A 295 14.88 -21.61 -0.19
C PHE A 295 13.88 -21.03 0.81
N PHE A 296 13.19 -21.85 1.59
CA PHE A 296 12.17 -21.39 2.55
C PHE A 296 12.76 -20.98 3.92
N SER A 297 14.08 -20.98 4.11
CA SER A 297 14.68 -20.48 5.35
C SER A 297 14.56 -18.97 5.49
N ILE A 298 13.84 -18.50 6.51
CA ILE A 298 13.72 -17.05 6.78
C ILE A 298 14.95 -16.54 7.53
N ASN A 299 15.60 -15.51 6.99
CA ASN A 299 16.60 -14.74 7.70
C ASN A 299 15.94 -13.53 8.38
N ALA A 300 16.07 -13.43 9.71
CA ALA A 300 15.49 -12.35 10.51
C ALA A 300 15.85 -10.94 9.97
N LYS A 301 17.12 -10.68 9.64
CA LYS A 301 17.55 -9.35 9.16
C LYS A 301 16.96 -9.00 7.80
N ASN A 302 16.83 -10.00 6.91
CA ASN A 302 16.25 -9.76 5.60
C ASN A 302 14.75 -9.50 5.70
N LEU A 303 14.04 -10.24 6.55
CA LEU A 303 12.64 -9.99 6.83
C LEU A 303 12.43 -8.61 7.47
N ASP A 304 13.23 -8.25 8.47
CA ASP A 304 13.20 -6.93 9.12
C ASP A 304 13.36 -5.80 8.10
N ARG A 305 14.37 -5.89 7.24
CA ARG A 305 14.62 -4.92 6.17
C ARG A 305 13.44 -4.81 5.21
N TYR A 306 12.90 -5.95 4.76
CA TYR A 306 11.77 -5.97 3.82
C TYR A 306 10.52 -5.35 4.44
N VAL A 307 10.15 -5.78 5.65
CA VAL A 307 8.99 -5.27 6.37
C VAL A 307 9.17 -3.79 6.69
N SER A 308 10.37 -3.35 7.10
CA SER A 308 10.68 -1.95 7.36
C SER A 308 10.53 -1.07 6.12
N GLN A 309 10.82 -1.58 4.91
CA GLN A 309 10.56 -0.84 3.66
C GLN A 309 9.06 -0.67 3.38
N LEU A 310 8.25 -1.67 3.74
CA LEU A 310 6.79 -1.62 3.57
C LEU A 310 6.10 -0.76 4.64
N ILE A 311 6.63 -0.75 5.86
CA ILE A 311 5.99 -0.12 7.03
C ILE A 311 6.59 1.24 7.36
N GLY A 312 7.92 1.37 7.32
CA GLY A 312 8.67 2.48 7.92
C GLY A 312 9.05 3.63 6.99
N GLY A 313 8.68 3.58 5.71
CA GLY A 313 8.88 4.74 4.83
C GLY A 313 7.84 5.82 5.13
N PHE A 314 8.27 7.07 5.37
CA PHE A 314 7.39 8.25 5.48
C PHE A 314 6.44 8.42 4.26
N LEU A 315 6.75 7.75 3.15
CA LEU A 315 5.95 7.72 1.91
C LEU A 315 5.45 6.31 1.55
N SER A 316 5.58 5.32 2.45
CA SER A 316 5.16 3.95 2.13
C SER A 316 3.65 3.81 2.27
N SER A 317 2.97 3.66 1.14
CA SER A 317 1.55 3.31 1.08
C SER A 317 1.30 1.80 1.18
N ARG A 318 2.33 0.99 1.49
CA ARG A 318 2.26 -0.49 1.44
C ARG A 318 2.20 -1.17 2.81
N GLN A 319 1.77 -0.45 3.84
CA GLN A 319 1.71 -0.96 5.22
C GLN A 319 0.86 -2.23 5.34
N SER A 320 -0.28 -2.31 4.65
CA SER A 320 -1.13 -3.50 4.63
C SER A 320 -0.37 -4.74 4.15
N LYS A 321 0.48 -4.60 3.12
CA LYS A 321 1.36 -5.69 2.68
C LYS A 321 2.38 -6.08 3.75
N GLY A 322 2.91 -5.13 4.53
CA GLY A 322 3.83 -5.39 5.63
C GLY A 322 3.19 -6.24 6.75
N PHE A 323 2.00 -5.85 7.21
CA PHE A 323 1.19 -6.67 8.13
C PHE A 323 0.87 -8.03 7.51
N ALA A 324 0.43 -8.06 6.25
CA ALA A 324 0.11 -9.30 5.58
C ALA A 324 1.28 -10.27 5.45
N THR A 325 2.51 -9.78 5.21
CA THR A 325 3.70 -10.62 5.19
C THR A 325 3.94 -11.27 6.55
N LEU A 326 3.95 -10.50 7.65
CA LEU A 326 4.25 -11.04 8.98
C LEU A 326 3.20 -12.02 9.48
N TRP A 327 1.91 -11.74 9.27
CA TRP A 327 0.82 -12.64 9.68
C TRP A 327 0.54 -13.75 8.67
N GLY A 328 0.91 -13.57 7.40
CA GLY A 328 0.83 -14.60 6.38
C GLY A 328 1.88 -15.70 6.50
N ILE A 329 3.05 -15.43 7.10
CA ILE A 329 4.12 -16.42 7.28
C ILE A 329 3.58 -17.70 7.96
N PRO A 330 2.91 -17.65 9.13
CA PRO A 330 2.33 -18.84 9.74
C PRO A 330 1.46 -19.67 8.79
N HIS A 331 0.50 -19.07 8.08
CA HIS A 331 -0.37 -19.79 7.15
C HIS A 331 0.40 -20.46 6.02
N VAL A 332 1.33 -19.75 5.39
CA VAL A 332 2.15 -20.30 4.30
C VAL A 332 3.03 -21.43 4.81
N TYR A 333 3.60 -21.32 6.01
CA TYR A 333 4.50 -22.32 6.56
C TYR A 333 3.76 -23.54 7.13
N ASP A 334 2.55 -23.37 7.68
CA ASP A 334 1.65 -24.47 8.04
C ASP A 334 1.34 -25.33 6.81
N PHE A 335 1.00 -24.68 5.69
CA PHE A 335 0.78 -25.34 4.41
C PHE A 335 2.05 -26.06 3.90
N LEU A 336 3.20 -25.37 3.85
CA LEU A 336 4.45 -25.96 3.34
C LEU A 336 4.90 -27.17 4.17
N ARG A 337 4.74 -27.10 5.50
CA ARG A 337 5.03 -28.22 6.41
C ARG A 337 4.10 -29.39 6.14
N THR A 338 2.80 -29.14 6.08
CA THR A 338 1.78 -30.17 5.84
C THR A 338 1.95 -30.83 4.47
N ALA A 339 2.37 -30.08 3.46
CA ALA A 339 2.67 -30.58 2.13
C ALA A 339 4.02 -31.33 2.04
N GLY A 340 4.80 -31.41 3.14
CA GLY A 340 6.11 -32.07 3.17
C GLY A 340 7.18 -31.36 2.33
N VAL A 341 7.02 -30.05 2.10
CA VAL A 341 7.96 -29.24 1.30
C VAL A 341 9.13 -28.74 2.14
N ILE A 342 8.88 -28.52 3.42
CA ILE A 342 9.87 -28.06 4.41
C ILE A 342 9.92 -28.98 5.61
N THR A 343 11.06 -29.00 6.30
CA THR A 343 11.22 -29.70 7.58
C THR A 343 10.64 -28.92 8.76
N ASP A 344 10.37 -29.61 9.87
CA ASP A 344 9.91 -29.00 11.12
C ASP A 344 10.88 -27.94 11.65
N SER A 345 12.19 -28.12 11.45
CA SER A 345 13.19 -27.14 11.86
C SER A 345 13.07 -25.82 11.08
N VAL A 346 12.81 -25.88 9.77
CA VAL A 346 12.57 -24.67 8.96
C VAL A 346 11.28 -23.99 9.37
N TYR A 347 10.24 -24.79 9.62
CA TYR A 347 8.96 -24.32 10.13
C TYR A 347 9.12 -23.57 11.46
N GLU A 348 9.66 -24.20 12.49
CA GLU A 348 9.84 -23.63 13.83
C GLU A 348 10.68 -22.33 13.78
N SER A 349 11.76 -22.34 12.99
CA SER A 349 12.58 -21.15 12.79
C SER A 349 11.79 -20.00 12.15
N ALA A 350 10.96 -20.27 11.15
CA ALA A 350 10.16 -19.25 10.48
C ALA A 350 9.10 -18.66 11.41
N ILE A 351 8.39 -19.52 12.17
CA ILE A 351 7.39 -19.08 13.16
C ILE A 351 8.04 -18.23 14.25
N GLN A 352 9.20 -18.63 14.78
CA GLN A 352 9.91 -17.86 15.79
C GLN A 352 10.35 -16.49 15.27
N VAL A 353 10.89 -16.44 14.05
CA VAL A 353 11.30 -15.18 13.41
C VAL A 353 10.09 -14.27 13.21
N ALA A 354 9.00 -14.78 12.63
CA ALA A 354 7.79 -13.98 12.41
C ALA A 354 7.21 -13.45 13.74
N THR A 355 7.12 -14.30 14.76
CA THR A 355 6.61 -13.94 16.10
C THR A 355 7.42 -12.80 16.73
N ASN A 356 8.75 -12.86 16.64
CA ASN A 356 9.62 -11.81 17.16
C ASN A 356 9.39 -10.46 16.44
N HIS A 357 9.22 -10.48 15.11
CA HIS A 357 8.98 -9.26 14.34
C HIS A 357 7.58 -8.69 14.56
N LYS A 358 6.55 -9.54 14.68
CA LYS A 358 5.20 -9.11 15.09
C LYS A 358 5.24 -8.37 16.42
N GLY A 359 5.93 -8.94 17.42
CA GLY A 359 6.09 -8.32 18.73
C GLY A 359 6.79 -6.96 18.68
N THR A 360 7.86 -6.84 17.90
CA THR A 360 8.57 -5.56 17.68
C THR A 360 7.68 -4.55 16.97
N LEU A 361 7.00 -4.95 15.90
CA LEU A 361 6.09 -4.09 15.15
C LEU A 361 4.98 -3.55 16.06
N LEU A 362 4.26 -4.44 16.76
CA LEU A 362 3.15 -4.06 17.64
C LEU A 362 3.56 -3.22 18.85
N LYS A 363 4.84 -3.25 19.24
CA LYS A 363 5.38 -2.42 20.31
C LYS A 363 5.67 -0.98 19.84
N HIS A 364 6.01 -0.82 18.57
CA HIS A 364 6.46 0.46 18.00
C HIS A 364 5.48 1.06 16.99
N TRP A 365 4.36 0.38 16.72
CA TRP A 365 3.33 0.85 15.81
C TRP A 365 2.58 2.04 16.44
N PRO A 366 2.61 3.23 15.81
CA PRO A 366 1.98 4.42 16.37
C PRO A 366 0.51 4.59 15.96
N GLY A 367 0.07 3.90 14.91
CA GLY A 367 -1.25 4.11 14.31
C GLY A 367 -2.33 3.18 14.86
N PRO A 368 -3.60 3.39 14.46
CA PRO A 368 -4.68 2.47 14.79
C PRO A 368 -4.45 1.10 14.13
N LEU A 369 -4.68 0.03 14.88
CA LEU A 369 -4.46 -1.34 14.41
C LEU A 369 -5.66 -1.90 13.63
N TRP A 370 -6.85 -1.35 13.82
CA TRP A 370 -8.10 -1.84 13.20
C TRP A 370 -8.00 -1.89 11.69
N GLN A 371 -7.23 -0.98 11.08
CA GLN A 371 -7.00 -0.91 9.64
C GLN A 371 -6.40 -2.19 9.06
N TYR A 372 -5.69 -2.98 9.89
CA TYR A 372 -5.05 -4.24 9.51
C TYR A 372 -5.71 -5.47 10.14
N SER A 373 -6.92 -5.32 10.68
CA SER A 373 -7.69 -6.43 11.27
C SER A 373 -8.08 -7.53 10.27
N PHE A 374 -7.84 -7.32 8.97
CA PHE A 374 -7.98 -8.36 7.94
C PHE A 374 -7.20 -9.64 8.29
N ILE A 375 -6.06 -9.54 9.00
CA ILE A 375 -5.23 -10.69 9.36
C ILE A 375 -5.99 -11.69 10.25
N HIS A 376 -6.96 -11.22 11.04
CA HIS A 376 -7.79 -12.06 11.91
C HIS A 376 -9.01 -12.63 11.17
N ARG A 377 -9.25 -12.23 9.91
CA ARG A 377 -10.30 -12.80 9.05
C ARG A 377 -9.84 -14.05 8.31
N TRP A 378 -8.53 -14.29 8.25
CA TRP A 378 -7.94 -15.42 7.56
C TRP A 378 -8.05 -16.74 8.31
N GLY A 379 -8.61 -16.70 9.52
CA GLY A 379 -8.62 -17.82 10.45
C GLY A 379 -7.33 -17.88 11.27
N LYS A 380 -7.34 -18.75 12.28
CA LYS A 380 -6.22 -18.92 13.20
C LYS A 380 -5.17 -19.88 12.61
N PRO A 381 -3.87 -19.55 12.62
CA PRO A 381 -2.81 -20.48 12.25
C PRO A 381 -2.61 -21.59 13.30
N ASP A 382 -1.93 -22.67 12.95
CA ASP A 382 -1.72 -23.83 13.83
C ASP A 382 -0.86 -23.49 15.05
N CYS A 383 0.09 -22.56 14.88
CA CYS A 383 1.05 -22.20 15.91
C CYS A 383 0.48 -21.33 17.04
N GLN A 384 -0.78 -20.87 16.93
CA GLN A 384 -1.43 -20.01 17.92
C GLN A 384 -2.56 -20.72 18.67
N THR A 385 -2.72 -20.38 19.95
CA THR A 385 -3.89 -20.82 20.72
C THR A 385 -5.12 -19.96 20.38
N GLU A 386 -6.32 -20.49 20.60
CA GLU A 386 -7.56 -19.73 20.37
C GLU A 386 -7.60 -18.46 21.22
N ALA A 387 -7.22 -18.56 22.49
CA ALA A 387 -7.22 -17.44 23.42
C ALA A 387 -6.24 -16.32 22.98
N ASP A 388 -5.04 -16.68 22.52
CA ASP A 388 -4.07 -15.68 22.04
C ASP A 388 -4.57 -15.00 20.75
N PHE A 389 -5.19 -15.76 19.85
CA PHE A 389 -5.75 -15.25 18.61
C PHE A 389 -6.92 -14.29 18.86
N GLU A 390 -7.87 -14.68 19.72
CA GLU A 390 -9.00 -13.84 20.11
C GLU A 390 -8.54 -12.56 20.83
N ALA A 391 -7.53 -12.67 21.71
CA ALA A 391 -6.98 -11.50 22.41
C ALA A 391 -6.27 -10.53 21.45
N GLU A 392 -5.50 -11.04 20.48
CA GLU A 392 -4.89 -10.19 19.45
C GLU A 392 -5.96 -9.55 18.56
N ALA A 393 -6.95 -10.32 18.10
CA ALA A 393 -8.05 -9.81 17.28
C ALA A 393 -8.81 -8.68 17.99
N LYS A 394 -9.14 -8.88 19.28
CA LYS A 394 -9.78 -7.86 20.10
C LYS A 394 -8.92 -6.60 20.20
N ARG A 395 -7.61 -6.73 20.47
CA ARG A 395 -6.68 -5.59 20.52
C ARG A 395 -6.70 -4.79 19.21
N PHE A 396 -6.76 -5.43 18.05
CA PHE A 396 -6.83 -4.73 16.78
C PHE A 396 -8.16 -4.00 16.61
N THR A 397 -9.29 -4.69 16.85
CA THR A 397 -10.63 -4.12 16.74
C THR A 397 -10.88 -2.97 17.71
N ASP A 398 -10.39 -3.05 18.96
CA ASP A 398 -10.61 -2.04 19.98
C ASP A 398 -10.09 -0.66 19.55
N THR A 399 -8.95 -0.61 18.83
CA THR A 399 -8.39 0.64 18.32
C THR A 399 -9.31 1.39 17.36
N PHE A 400 -10.37 0.77 16.82
CA PHE A 400 -11.39 1.45 16.02
C PHE A 400 -12.08 2.57 16.81
N ASN A 401 -12.32 2.36 18.10
CA ASN A 401 -13.00 3.32 18.98
C ASN A 401 -12.03 4.18 19.79
N GLU A 402 -10.72 4.00 19.61
CA GLU A 402 -9.69 4.78 20.28
C GLU A 402 -9.35 5.99 19.40
N SER A 403 -9.83 7.16 19.77
CA SER A 403 -9.54 8.42 19.05
C SER A 403 -8.82 9.41 19.94
N GLU A 404 -8.00 10.25 19.32
CA GLU A 404 -7.36 11.39 19.94
C GLU A 404 -8.05 12.67 19.45
N PRO A 405 -8.46 13.60 20.33
CA PRO A 405 -9.02 14.86 19.86
C PRO A 405 -7.92 15.68 19.17
N LEU A 406 -8.29 16.42 18.11
CA LEU A 406 -7.37 17.38 17.49
C LEU A 406 -6.84 18.37 18.53
N SER A 407 -5.55 18.69 18.44
CA SER A 407 -4.91 19.66 19.33
C SER A 407 -5.63 21.01 19.29
N THR A 408 -5.87 21.58 20.46
CA THR A 408 -6.34 22.96 20.66
C THR A 408 -5.19 23.97 20.68
N GLU A 409 -3.95 23.49 20.78
CA GLU A 409 -2.76 24.33 20.76
C GLU A 409 -2.26 24.47 19.30
N PRO A 410 -1.91 25.69 18.86
CA PRO A 410 -1.19 25.90 17.61
C PRO A 410 0.05 25.04 17.57
N SER A 411 0.27 24.31 16.47
CA SER A 411 1.52 23.59 16.31
C SER A 411 2.69 24.58 16.37
N GLU A 412 3.68 24.34 17.23
CA GLU A 412 4.98 25.00 17.06
C GLU A 412 5.44 24.66 15.64
N LYS A 413 5.64 25.68 14.78
CA LYS A 413 6.01 25.51 13.36
C LYS A 413 6.95 24.32 13.24
N SER A 414 6.42 23.20 12.73
CA SER A 414 7.22 22.00 12.54
C SER A 414 8.35 22.37 11.60
N ASP A 415 9.55 22.57 12.14
CA ASP A 415 10.76 22.70 11.36
C ASP A 415 11.10 21.29 10.90
N TRP A 416 10.37 20.85 9.88
CA TRP A 416 10.60 19.60 9.20
C TRP A 416 12.09 19.46 8.82
N GLY A 417 12.81 20.57 8.55
CA GLY A 417 14.25 20.58 8.32
C GLY A 417 15.09 20.07 9.50
N ALA A 418 14.70 20.40 10.74
CA ALA A 418 15.34 19.89 11.94
C ALA A 418 14.96 18.41 12.19
N MET A 419 13.69 18.04 11.97
CA MET A 419 13.21 16.65 12.08
C MET A 419 13.89 15.71 11.07
N PHE A 420 14.06 16.13 9.81
CA PHE A 420 14.76 15.37 8.77
C PHE A 420 16.25 15.15 9.09
N SER A 421 16.87 16.10 9.78
CA SER A 421 18.28 15.99 10.20
C SER A 421 18.46 15.01 11.38
N ASP A 422 17.49 14.97 12.28
CA ASP A 422 17.56 14.21 13.52
C ASP A 422 17.17 12.71 13.31
N VAL A 423 16.23 12.42 12.40
CA VAL A 423 15.90 11.04 11.99
C VAL A 423 17.02 10.41 11.16
N ALA A 424 17.66 11.17 10.26
CA ALA A 424 18.82 10.70 9.50
C ALA A 424 20.05 10.47 10.41
N GLY A 425 20.20 11.28 11.47
CA GLY A 425 21.25 11.12 12.47
C GLY A 425 21.05 9.94 13.42
N LYS A 426 19.79 9.56 13.71
CA LYS A 426 19.46 8.49 14.67
C LYS A 426 19.37 7.09 14.05
N MET A 427 19.42 6.96 12.72
CA MET A 427 19.42 5.66 12.02
C MET A 427 20.81 5.14 11.60
N THR A 428 21.92 5.73 12.08
CA THR A 428 23.26 5.14 11.91
C THR A 428 23.82 4.57 13.22
N PRO A 429 23.86 3.23 13.40
CA PRO A 429 24.70 2.61 14.40
C PRO A 429 26.11 2.37 13.84
N ASN A 430 27.12 2.95 14.51
CA ASN A 430 28.55 2.61 14.51
C ASN A 430 29.25 2.41 13.16
N GLN A 431 29.95 3.45 12.70
CA GLN A 431 31.09 3.28 11.79
C GLN A 431 32.24 2.61 12.54
N ALA A 432 32.49 1.35 12.22
CA ALA A 432 33.76 0.69 12.48
C ALA A 432 34.86 1.33 11.60
N GLU A 433 35.92 1.70 12.30
CA GLU A 433 37.28 2.04 11.84
C GLU A 433 37.60 1.76 10.37
N GLN A 434 37.85 2.84 9.61
CA GLN A 434 38.72 2.79 8.44
C GLN A 434 39.95 3.68 8.69
N LYS A 435 41.12 3.02 8.76
CA LYS A 435 42.45 3.64 8.79
C LYS A 435 42.62 4.62 7.61
N PRO A 436 43.15 5.83 7.83
CA PRO A 436 43.51 6.71 6.73
C PRO A 436 44.87 6.30 6.14
N SER A 437 44.87 6.04 4.83
CA SER A 437 46.09 6.01 4.02
C SER A 437 46.57 7.43 3.78
N SER A 438 47.86 7.64 4.01
CA SER A 438 48.63 8.88 3.86
C SER A 438 48.68 9.41 2.42
N VAL A 439 48.70 10.74 2.24
CA VAL A 439 49.87 11.54 1.79
C VAL A 439 49.44 13.01 1.56
N GLY A 440 50.22 13.96 2.11
CA GLY A 440 50.35 15.33 1.59
C GLY A 440 49.87 16.48 2.48
N LYS A 441 50.73 16.99 3.40
CA LYS A 441 50.54 18.25 4.16
C LYS A 441 51.09 19.45 3.39
N ALA A 442 50.39 20.60 3.44
CA ALA A 442 50.94 21.97 3.58
C ALA A 442 49.78 22.93 4.01
N PRO A 443 50.05 24.10 4.63
CA PRO A 443 49.43 24.50 5.91
C PRO A 443 48.27 25.51 5.82
N ALA A 444 47.58 25.61 6.96
CA ALA A 444 46.34 26.35 7.22
C ALA A 444 46.46 27.88 7.13
N GLU A 445 45.44 28.51 6.55
CA GLU A 445 45.02 29.89 6.82
C GLU A 445 43.78 29.90 7.72
N PRO A 446 43.63 30.90 8.63
CA PRO A 446 42.50 30.97 9.55
C PRO A 446 41.19 31.33 8.82
N PRO A 447 40.01 30.83 9.28
CA PRO A 447 38.75 31.12 8.61
C PRO A 447 38.34 32.58 8.80
N ALA A 448 37.93 33.21 7.69
CA ALA A 448 37.31 34.54 7.67
C ALA A 448 35.93 34.52 8.38
N PRO A 449 35.48 35.65 8.94
CA PRO A 449 34.25 35.71 9.73
C PRO A 449 33.01 35.41 8.88
N VAL A 450 32.11 34.61 9.46
CA VAL A 450 30.84 34.16 8.88
C VAL A 450 29.98 35.38 8.50
N LYS A 451 29.65 35.49 7.20
CA LYS A 451 28.64 36.44 6.73
C LYS A 451 27.25 35.97 7.18
N PRO A 452 26.34 36.87 7.60
CA PRO A 452 24.99 36.48 7.98
C PRO A 452 24.27 35.79 6.81
N LEU A 453 23.71 34.61 7.08
CA LEU A 453 22.88 33.86 6.14
C LEU A 453 21.68 34.73 5.76
N LYS A 454 21.50 34.93 4.45
CA LYS A 454 20.29 35.56 3.91
C LYS A 454 19.08 34.68 4.24
N PRO A 455 17.89 35.27 4.49
CA PRO A 455 16.69 34.50 4.76
C PRO A 455 16.41 33.55 3.60
N VAL A 456 16.22 32.27 3.94
CA VAL A 456 15.89 31.20 3.00
C VAL A 456 14.52 31.52 2.41
N LYS A 457 14.44 31.59 1.08
CA LYS A 457 13.15 31.77 0.39
C LYS A 457 12.27 30.54 0.61
N PRO A 458 10.94 30.72 0.77
CA PRO A 458 10.01 29.60 0.94
C PRO A 458 10.14 28.60 -0.20
N ARG A 459 10.09 27.31 0.16
CA ARG A 459 10.21 26.19 -0.77
C ARG A 459 9.01 26.19 -1.71
N LYS A 460 9.26 26.02 -3.01
CA LYS A 460 8.21 25.94 -4.03
C LYS A 460 7.58 24.56 -4.02
N SER A 461 6.28 24.48 -4.26
CA SER A 461 5.57 23.19 -4.32
C SER A 461 6.04 22.34 -5.52
N PRO A 462 5.88 21.00 -5.47
CA PRO A 462 6.22 20.12 -6.60
C PRO A 462 5.55 20.50 -7.92
N LEU A 463 4.31 21.01 -7.88
CA LEU A 463 3.60 21.53 -9.05
C LEU A 463 4.21 22.85 -9.57
N GLN A 464 4.75 23.70 -8.69
CA GLN A 464 5.50 24.90 -9.05
C GLN A 464 6.90 24.57 -9.61
N GLU A 465 7.52 23.47 -9.17
CA GLU A 465 8.77 22.94 -9.74
C GLU A 465 8.56 22.37 -11.15
N VAL A 466 7.46 21.65 -11.39
CA VAL A 466 7.06 21.16 -12.73
C VAL A 466 6.74 22.33 -13.68
N LYS A 467 6.03 23.38 -13.22
CA LYS A 467 5.82 24.62 -14.00
C LYS A 467 7.11 25.40 -14.27
N ALA A 468 8.11 25.33 -13.39
CA ALA A 468 9.40 25.99 -13.56
C ALA A 468 10.31 25.25 -14.56
N LEU A 469 10.20 23.92 -14.64
CA LEU A 469 10.91 23.09 -15.62
C LEU A 469 10.36 23.30 -17.05
N GLY A 470 9.04 23.45 -17.20
CA GLY A 470 8.40 23.75 -18.49
C GLY A 470 8.74 25.12 -19.10
N LYS A 471 9.14 26.10 -18.28
CA LYS A 471 9.52 27.45 -18.75
C LYS A 471 10.99 27.57 -19.21
N LYS A 472 11.85 26.59 -18.90
CA LYS A 472 13.27 26.60 -19.32
C LYS A 472 13.53 26.04 -20.73
N GLY A 473 12.50 25.54 -21.43
CA GLY A 473 12.66 24.85 -22.73
C GLY A 473 12.57 25.69 -24.00
N LYS A 474 12.32 27.01 -23.93
CA LYS A 474 12.23 27.86 -25.14
C LYS A 474 13.48 28.71 -25.32
N GLY A 475 14.58 28.09 -25.77
CA GLY A 475 15.76 28.85 -26.16
C GLY A 475 17.04 28.06 -26.37
N ALA A 476 17.10 27.17 -27.38
CA ALA A 476 18.40 26.78 -27.95
C ALA A 476 18.27 26.42 -29.44
N LYS A 477 18.99 27.17 -30.27
CA LYS A 477 19.05 27.08 -31.72
C LYS A 477 19.65 25.74 -32.19
N LYS A 478 19.09 25.24 -33.30
CA LYS A 478 19.63 24.23 -34.24
C LYS A 478 21.16 24.31 -34.40
N LYS A 479 21.83 23.15 -34.30
CA LYS A 479 22.98 22.79 -35.15
C LYS A 479 22.91 21.30 -35.53
N LYS A 480 22.65 21.06 -36.82
CA LYS A 480 22.87 19.78 -37.52
C LYS A 480 24.35 19.40 -37.44
N LYS A 481 24.65 18.13 -37.17
CA LYS A 481 25.73 17.34 -37.81
C LYS A 481 25.40 15.85 -37.60
N GLY A 482 25.45 15.07 -38.67
CA GLY A 482 25.04 13.66 -38.70
C GLY A 482 26.20 12.65 -38.77
N LYS A 483 25.79 11.42 -39.13
CA LYS A 483 26.55 10.14 -39.26
C LYS A 483 26.91 9.53 -37.89
N GLY A 484 26.67 8.27 -37.57
CA GLY A 484 26.23 7.11 -38.34
C GLY A 484 26.94 5.88 -37.78
N PHE A 485 26.19 4.92 -37.24
CA PHE A 485 26.26 3.45 -37.34
C PHE A 485 25.35 2.85 -36.26
#